data_AF-A0A1M5MH77-F1
#
_entry.id   AF-A0A1M5MH77-F1
#
_cell.length_a   1.000
_cell.length_b   1.000
_cell.length_c   1.000
_cell.angle_alpha   90.00
_cell.angle_beta   90.00
_cell.angle_gamma   90.00
#
_symmetry.space_group_name_H-M   'P 1'
#
loop_
_entity.id
_entity.type
_entity.pdbx_description
1 polymer ?
#
loop_
_entity_poly.entity_id
_entity_poly.type
_entity_poly.pdbx_seq_one_letter_code
_entity_poly.pdbx_strand_id
1 'polypeptide(L)' 'MDACFQYGGIPPRKKTFLRWKQEILQSFMHPFNNGYIEGINNTIKVLKRDSFGIKNFQRLKHKILWQQEVKKALV' A
#
# COMPACT_ATOMS: atom_id res chain seq x y z
N MET A 1 13.59 -6.82 12.22
CA MET A 1 12.35 -6.28 12.84
C MET A 1 12.69 -4.87 13.32
N ASP A 2 12.93 -3.95 12.39
CA ASP A 2 13.84 -2.84 12.67
C ASP A 2 13.17 -1.47 12.56
N ALA A 3 13.30 -0.71 13.66
CA ALA A 3 13.16 0.74 13.75
C ALA A 3 11.79 1.39 13.49
N CYS A 4 10.67 0.66 13.58
CA CYS A 4 9.32 1.28 13.54
C CYS A 4 8.64 1.44 14.91
N PHE A 5 9.12 0.78 15.98
CA PHE A 5 8.36 0.67 17.24
C PHE A 5 8.80 1.59 18.39
N GLN A 6 9.82 2.45 18.20
CA GLN A 6 10.38 3.24 19.31
C GLN A 6 9.91 4.70 19.41
N TYR A 7 9.10 5.19 18.47
CA TYR A 7 8.65 6.58 18.49
C TYR A 7 7.13 6.67 18.58
N GLY A 8 6.61 6.78 19.81
CA GLY A 8 5.22 7.15 20.11
C GLY A 8 4.89 8.61 19.76
N GLY A 9 5.36 9.09 18.60
CA GLY A 9 5.17 10.46 18.11
C GLY A 9 5.66 10.59 16.67
N ILE A 10 4.97 11.41 15.87
CA ILE A 10 5.27 11.61 14.44
C ILE A 10 6.67 12.23 14.31
N PRO A 11 7.66 11.54 13.69
CA PRO A 11 8.99 12.10 13.54
C PRO A 11 8.96 13.31 12.59
N PRO A 12 9.75 14.38 12.87
CA PRO A 12 9.79 15.56 12.01
C PRO A 12 10.20 15.17 10.60
N ARG A 13 9.48 15.68 9.58
CA ARG A 13 9.61 15.30 8.16
C ARG A 13 11.07 15.23 7.67
N LYS A 14 11.93 16.14 8.11
CA LYS A 14 13.37 16.19 7.76
C LYS A 14 14.14 14.93 8.18
N LYS A 15 13.83 14.35 9.34
CA LYS A 15 14.48 13.14 9.85
C LYS A 15 14.10 11.90 9.02
N THR A 16 12.86 11.86 8.52
CA THR A 16 12.37 10.78 7.66
C THR A 16 13.12 10.76 6.33
N PHE A 17 13.28 11.89 5.64
CA PHE A 17 14.03 11.94 4.37
C PHE A 17 15.48 11.50 4.52
N LEU A 18 16.14 11.85 5.63
CA LEU A 18 17.51 11.41 5.90
C LEU A 18 17.58 9.89 6.14
N ARG A 19 16.60 9.33 6.87
CA ARG A 19 16.54 7.89 7.14
C ARG A 19 16.31 7.06 5.87
N TRP A 20 15.46 7.53 4.96
CA TRP A 20 15.07 6.82 3.74
C TRP A 20 15.83 7.28 2.48
N LYS A 21 16.93 8.02 2.65
CA LYS A 21 17.68 8.63 1.54
C LYS A 21 18.15 7.58 0.54
N GLN A 22 18.63 6.43 1.02
CA GLN A 22 19.18 5.38 0.17
C GLN A 22 18.11 4.75 -0.72
N GLU A 23 16.93 4.47 -0.17
CA GLU A 23 15.79 3.89 -0.87
C GLU A 23 15.22 4.87 -1.90
N ILE A 24 15.20 6.17 -1.57
CA ILE A 24 14.81 7.24 -2.50
C ILE A 24 15.80 7.32 -3.66
N LEU A 25 17.11 7.20 -3.42
CA LEU A 25 18.10 7.19 -4.51
C LEU A 25 17.96 5.95 -5.40
N GLN A 26 17.72 4.79 -4.78
CA GLN A 26 17.55 3.52 -5.48
C GLN A 26 16.28 3.50 -6.35
N SER A 27 15.22 4.19 -5.96
CA SER A 27 13.98 4.25 -6.76
C SER A 27 14.15 4.99 -8.09
N PHE A 28 15.12 5.89 -8.22
CA PHE A 28 15.45 6.53 -9.49
C PHE A 28 16.24 5.62 -10.44
N MET A 29 16.97 4.65 -9.88
CA MET A 29 17.80 3.73 -10.67
C MET A 29 16.99 2.55 -11.24
N HIS A 30 15.88 2.19 -10.60
CA HIS A 30 15.05 1.08 -11.04
C HIS A 30 13.77 1.56 -11.73
N PRO A 31 13.28 0.87 -12.78
CA PRO A 31 12.04 1.22 -13.47
C PRO A 31 10.77 0.78 -12.70
N PHE A 32 10.86 0.55 -11.38
CA PHE A 32 9.73 0.11 -10.59
C PHE A 32 8.88 1.31 -10.19
N ASN A 33 7.63 1.32 -10.66
CA ASN A 33 6.64 2.30 -10.22
C ASN A 33 5.82 1.78 -9.03
N ASN A 34 5.45 2.68 -8.13
CA ASN A 34 4.51 2.36 -7.04
C ASN A 34 3.04 2.39 -7.53
N GLY A 35 2.79 2.82 -8.77
CA GLY A 35 1.44 3.06 -9.29
C GLY A 35 0.55 1.82 -9.28
N TYR A 36 1.11 0.64 -9.60
CA TYR A 36 0.37 -0.62 -9.50
C TYR A 36 -0.09 -0.92 -8.07
N ILE A 37 0.82 -0.78 -7.09
CA ILE A 37 0.53 -1.03 -5.67
C ILE A 37 -0.47 0.01 -5.14
N GLU A 38 -0.31 1.28 -5.53
CA GLU A 38 -1.24 2.36 -5.17
C GLU A 38 -2.65 2.11 -5.72
N GLY A 39 -2.77 1.63 -6.96
CA GLY A 39 -4.04 1.27 -7.58
C GLY A 39 -4.76 0.14 -6.84
N ILE A 40 -4.02 -0.88 -6.38
CA ILE A 40 -4.56 -1.94 -5.53
C ILE A 40 -5.02 -1.35 -4.19
N ASN A 41 -4.19 -0.55 -3.54
CA ASN A 41 -4.52 0.08 -2.25
C ASN A 41 -5.76 0.96 -2.32
N ASN A 42 -5.96 1.70 -3.42
CA ASN A 42 -7.18 2.47 -3.62
C ASN A 42 -8.41 1.58 -3.81
N THR A 43 -8.29 0.50 -4.61
CA THR A 43 -9.37 -0.48 -4.79
C THR A 43 -9.79 -1.09 -3.44
N ILE A 44 -8.83 -1.44 -2.58
CA ILE A 44 -9.10 -1.94 -1.22
C ILE A 44 -9.81 -0.89 -0.37
N LYS A 45 -9.37 0.37 -0.42
CA LYS A 45 -10.01 1.48 0.30
C LYS A 45 -11.45 1.70 -0.16
N VAL A 46 -11.73 1.62 -1.46
CA VAL A 46 -13.09 1.70 -2.03
C VAL A 46 -13.94 0.53 -1.54
N LEU A 47 -13.44 -0.71 -1.68
CA LEU A 47 -14.14 -1.93 -1.26
C LEU A 47 -14.55 -1.90 0.22
N LYS A 48 -13.66 -1.42 1.09
CA LYS A 48 -13.94 -1.29 2.52
C LYS A 48 -15.03 -0.26 2.81
N ARG A 49 -15.04 0.87 2.09
CA ARG A 49 -16.06 1.93 2.23
C ARG A 49 -17.43 1.48 1.73
N ASP A 50 -17.46 0.88 0.54
CA ASP A 50 -18.68 0.41 -0.11
C ASP A 50 -19.37 -0.72 0.68
N SER A 51 -18.59 -1.60 1.30
CA SER A 51 -19.13 -2.69 2.13
C SER A 51 -19.41 -2.29 3.59
N PHE A 52 -19.41 -0.99 3.93
CA PHE A 52 -19.62 -0.46 5.29
C PHE A 52 -18.70 -1.08 6.36
N GLY A 53 -17.49 -1.48 5.97
CA GLY A 53 -16.53 -2.17 6.84
C GLY A 53 -16.66 -3.70 6.79
N ILE A 54 -15.69 -4.37 6.15
CA ILE A 54 -15.59 -5.83 6.13
C ILE A 54 -14.82 -6.28 7.38
N LYS A 55 -15.50 -6.93 8.33
CA LYS A 55 -14.90 -7.44 9.58
C LYS A 55 -14.01 -8.67 9.38
N ASN A 56 -14.34 -9.54 8.42
CA ASN A 56 -13.61 -10.78 8.17
C ASN A 56 -12.52 -10.56 7.10
N PHE A 57 -11.25 -10.76 7.48
CA PHE A 57 -10.11 -10.60 6.58
C PHE A 57 -10.14 -11.56 5.38
N GLN A 58 -10.56 -12.82 5.57
CA GLN A 58 -10.65 -13.79 4.46
C GLN A 58 -11.66 -13.33 3.40
N ARG A 59 -12.79 -12.77 3.84
CA ARG A 59 -13.79 -12.19 2.93
C ARG A 59 -13.23 -11.00 2.15
N LEU A 60 -12.47 -10.13 2.82
CA LEU A 60 -11.79 -9.01 2.16
C LEU A 60 -10.77 -9.53 1.13
N LYS A 61 -9.93 -10.51 1.50
CA LYS A 61 -8.94 -11.14 0.62
C LYS A 61 -9.59 -11.73 -0.63
N HIS A 62 -10.64 -12.53 -0.48
CA HIS A 62 -11.35 -13.13 -1.62
C HIS A 62 -11.94 -12.06 -2.55
N LYS A 63 -12.53 -10.98 -2.00
CA LYS A 63 -13.03 -9.86 -2.82
C LYS A 63 -11.91 -9.18 -3.62
N ILE A 64 -10.76 -8.94 -3.00
CA ILE A 64 -9.62 -8.30 -3.68
C ILE A 64 -9.12 -9.17 -4.82
N LEU A 65 -8.93 -10.47 -4.57
CA LEU A 65 -8.48 -11.42 -5.59
C LEU A 65 -9.47 -11.50 -6.75
N TRP A 66 -10.76 -11.66 -6.45
CA TRP A 66 -11.80 -11.66 -7.47
C TRP A 66 -11.77 -10.40 -8.33
N GLN A 67 -11.61 -9.24 -7.72
CA GLN A 67 -11.58 -7.98 -8.45
C GLN A 67 -10.31 -7.79 -9.30
N GLN A 68 -9.19 -8.39 -8.90
CA GLN A 68 -7.99 -8.44 -9.75
C GLN A 68 -8.19 -9.35 -10.94
N GLU A 69 -8.76 -10.54 -10.76
CA GLU A 69 -9.05 -11.46 -11.86
C GLU A 69 -10.06 -10.88 -12.85
N VAL A 70 -11.14 -10.27 -12.37
CA VAL A 70 -12.12 -9.58 -13.24
C VAL A 70 -11.47 -8.42 -14.01
N LYS A 71 -10.61 -7.62 -13.37
CA LYS A 71 -9.89 -6.54 -14.05
C LYS A 71 -8.95 -7.06 -15.15
N LYS A 72 -8.32 -8.22 -14.96
CA LYS A 72 -7.48 -8.86 -15.98
C LYS A 72 -8.30 -9.45 -17.13
N ALA A 73 -9.52 -9.92 -16.86
CA ALA A 73 -10.37 -10.54 -17.87
C ALA A 73 -11.12 -9.51 -18.75
N LEU A 74 -11.32 -8.29 -18.24
CA LEU A 74 -12.03 -7.20 -18.93
C LEU A 74 -11.10 -6.28 -19.74
N VAL A 75 -9.79 -6.42 -19.58
CA VAL A 75 -8.74 -5.67 -20.29
C VAL A 75 -7.99 -6.63 -21.19
#